data_AF-A0A6B3EQ69-F1
#
_entry.id   AF-A0A6B3EQ69-F1
#
_cell.length_a   1.000
_cell.length_b   1.000
_cell.length_c   1.000
_cell.angle_alpha   90.00
_cell.angle_beta   90.00
_cell.angle_gamma   90.00
#
_symmetry.space_group_name_H-M   'P 1'
#
loop_
_entity.id
_entity.type
_entity.pdbx_description
1 polymer ?
#
loop_
_entity_poly.entity_id
_entity_poly.type
_entity_poly.pdbx_seq_one_letter_code
_entity_poly.pdbx_strand_id
1 'polypeptide(L)'
;AGRGEATAPDAFETFIGTPPPEDLDGLLQRTVERARDMLEGDAAFLLLATDDETELEVRASTGLPSARQRFARVQVEAGVGRYGSARMPAVHEDLKDVPGAVPLLDGTGMRSVVT
;
A
#
# COMPACT_ATOMS: atom_id res chain seq x y z
N ALA A 1 27.17 -29.06 -33.03
CA ALA A 1 26.89 -28.44 -31.72
C ALA A 1 27.03 -26.94 -31.92
N GLY A 2 26.05 -26.06 -31.78
CA GLY A 2 24.75 -26.05 -31.10
C GLY A 2 24.50 -24.56 -30.86
N ARG A 3 24.01 -23.86 -31.89
CA ARG A 3 23.88 -22.39 -31.93
C ARG A 3 22.65 -22.02 -31.10
N GLY A 4 22.86 -21.28 -30.02
CA GLY A 4 21.80 -20.88 -29.08
C GLY A 4 20.59 -20.28 -29.81
N GLU A 5 19.43 -20.85 -29.53
CA GLU A 5 18.13 -20.29 -29.90
C GLU A 5 18.04 -18.87 -29.36
N ALA A 6 17.96 -17.90 -30.27
CA ALA A 6 17.48 -16.58 -29.95
C ALA A 6 15.98 -16.70 -29.66
N THR A 7 15.60 -16.67 -28.39
CA THR A 7 14.20 -16.54 -27.97
C THR A 7 13.63 -15.29 -28.63
N ALA A 8 12.66 -15.49 -29.53
CA ALA A 8 11.92 -14.40 -30.16
C ALA A 8 11.26 -13.53 -29.08
N PRO A 9 11.18 -12.19 -29.26
CA PRO A 9 10.54 -11.31 -28.29
C PRO A 9 9.08 -11.74 -28.07
N ASP A 10 8.69 -11.80 -26.80
CA ASP A 10 7.37 -12.26 -26.39
C ASP A 10 6.31 -11.37 -27.06
N ALA A 11 5.36 -11.97 -27.78
CA ALA A 11 4.35 -11.24 -28.54
C ALA A 11 3.52 -10.29 -27.65
N PHE A 12 3.49 -10.57 -26.35
CA PHE A 12 2.92 -9.69 -25.33
C PHE A 12 3.65 -8.35 -25.17
N GLU A 13 4.99 -8.33 -25.24
CA GLU A 13 5.77 -7.08 -25.13
C GLU A 13 5.58 -6.16 -26.34
N THR A 14 5.33 -6.76 -27.52
CA THR A 14 5.10 -6.02 -28.76
C THR A 14 3.72 -5.36 -28.79
N PHE A 15 2.72 -5.94 -28.12
CA PHE A 15 1.34 -5.46 -28.16
C PHE A 15 1.06 -4.29 -27.21
N ILE A 16 1.74 -4.24 -26.07
CA ILE A 16 1.49 -3.21 -25.04
C ILE A 16 2.34 -1.96 -25.28
N GLY A 17 3.42 -2.07 -26.07
CA GLY A 17 4.59 -1.20 -25.90
C GLY A 17 5.16 -1.42 -24.50
N THR A 18 6.47 -1.28 -24.30
CA THR A 18 6.96 -1.12 -22.93
C THR A 18 6.60 0.32 -22.56
N PRO A 19 5.54 0.60 -21.76
CA PRO A 19 5.46 1.93 -21.14
C PRO A 19 6.80 2.15 -20.43
N PRO A 20 7.32 3.39 -20.38
CA PRO A 20 8.52 3.65 -19.58
C PRO A 20 8.30 2.98 -18.22
N PRO A 21 9.30 2.24 -17.68
CA PRO A 21 9.12 1.57 -16.40
C PRO A 21 8.70 2.65 -15.42
N GLU A 22 7.44 2.56 -15.04
CA GLU A 22 6.88 3.40 -14.02
C GLU A 22 7.68 3.13 -12.76
N ASP A 23 8.25 4.19 -12.20
CA ASP A 23 8.98 4.11 -10.96
C ASP A 23 8.10 3.42 -9.92
N LEU A 24 8.72 2.68 -8.99
CA LEU A 24 8.00 1.94 -7.95
C LEU A 24 6.91 2.80 -7.28
N ASP A 25 7.19 4.08 -7.05
CA ASP A 25 6.24 5.04 -6.49
C ASP A 25 4.97 5.22 -7.34
N GLY A 26 5.11 5.24 -8.67
CA GLY A 26 3.98 5.29 -9.61
C GLY A 26 3.14 4.01 -9.57
N LEU A 27 3.79 2.84 -9.56
CA LEU A 27 3.11 1.54 -9.43
C LEU A 27 2.30 1.46 -8.13
N LEU A 28 2.93 1.83 -7.00
CA LEU A 28 2.30 1.79 -5.69
C LEU A 28 1.14 2.78 -5.62
N GLN A 29 1.30 3.99 -6.15
CA GLN A 29 0.25 5.00 -6.18
C GLN A 29 -0.99 4.51 -6.94
N ARG A 30 -0.81 3.96 -8.15
CA ARG A 30 -1.95 3.45 -8.93
C ARG A 30 -2.60 2.22 -8.31
N THR A 31 -1.81 1.37 -7.64
CA THR A 31 -2.35 0.22 -6.91
C THR A 31 -3.26 0.68 -5.78
N VAL A 32 -2.83 1.69 -5.02
CA VAL A 32 -3.61 2.28 -3.92
C VAL A 32 -4.89 2.95 -4.42
N GLU A 33 -4.82 3.70 -5.52
CA GLU A 33 -5.99 4.29 -6.18
C GLU A 33 -6.97 3.22 -6.64
N ARG A 34 -6.46 2.17 -7.29
CA ARG A 34 -7.29 1.07 -7.76
C ARG A 34 -7.95 0.31 -6.61
N ALA A 35 -7.23 0.06 -5.52
CA ALA A 35 -7.76 -0.60 -4.33
C ALA A 35 -8.88 0.22 -3.69
N ARG A 36 -8.70 1.55 -3.56
CA ARG A 36 -9.76 2.45 -3.10
C ARG A 36 -11.01 2.30 -3.95
N ASP A 37 -10.87 2.41 -5.27
CA ASP A 37 -12.00 2.36 -6.20
C ASP A 37 -12.71 1.00 -6.18
N MET A 38 -11.95 -0.10 -6.11
CA MET A 38 -12.50 -1.47 -6.09
C MET A 38 -13.20 -1.81 -4.78
N LEU A 39 -12.78 -1.20 -3.66
CA LEU A 39 -13.38 -1.38 -2.35
C LEU A 39 -14.40 -0.28 -2.00
N GLU A 40 -14.65 0.65 -2.92
CA GLU A 40 -15.53 1.81 -2.74
C GLU A 40 -15.20 2.62 -1.47
N GLY A 41 -13.91 2.70 -1.14
CA GLY A 41 -13.42 3.39 0.06
C GLY A 41 -13.28 4.90 -0.15
N ASP A 42 -13.42 5.67 0.93
CA ASP A 42 -13.14 7.11 0.90
C ASP A 42 -11.65 7.40 0.67
N ALA A 43 -10.79 6.53 1.19
CA ALA A 43 -9.35 6.65 1.16
C ALA A 43 -8.66 5.29 1.16
N ALA A 44 -7.41 5.24 0.72
CA ALA A 44 -6.54 4.06 0.83
C ALA A 44 -5.08 4.49 0.99
N PHE A 45 -4.27 3.63 1.62
CA PHE A 45 -2.84 3.86 1.80
C PHE A 45 -2.07 2.53 1.78
N LEU A 46 -0.79 2.61 1.48
CA LEU A 46 0.13 1.47 1.49
C LEU A 46 1.32 1.78 2.38
N LEU A 47 1.54 0.89 3.34
CA LEU A 47 2.67 0.91 4.26
C LEU A 47 3.71 -0.13 3.82
N LEU A 48 4.99 0.24 3.79
CA LEU A 48 6.08 -0.71 3.65
C LEU A 48 6.93 -0.72 4.92
N ALA A 49 7.36 -1.91 5.33
CA ALA A 49 8.33 -2.06 6.41
C ALA A 49 9.67 -1.44 6.00
N THR A 50 10.34 -0.80 6.96
CA THR A 50 11.76 -0.45 6.85
C THR A 50 12.61 -1.72 6.78
N ASP A 51 13.86 -1.59 6.33
CA ASP A 51 14.79 -2.73 6.21
C ASP A 51 15.05 -3.43 7.55
N ASP A 52 14.97 -2.68 8.65
CA ASP A 52 15.07 -3.19 10.03
C ASP A 52 13.75 -3.75 10.60
N GLU A 53 12.67 -3.69 9.81
CA GLU A 53 11.31 -4.16 10.16
C GLU A 53 10.71 -3.54 11.42
N THR A 54 11.26 -2.43 11.91
CA THR A 54 10.77 -1.76 13.13
C THR A 54 9.74 -0.67 12.87
N GLU A 55 9.73 -0.13 11.65
CA GLU A 55 8.88 0.98 11.25
C GLU A 55 8.13 0.66 9.96
N LEU A 56 6.95 1.25 9.80
CA LEU A 56 6.15 1.21 8.59
C LEU A 56 6.07 2.61 7.98
N GLU A 57 6.51 2.75 6.74
CA GLU A 57 6.46 4.02 6.01
C GLU A 57 5.30 4.04 5.04
N VAL A 58 4.55 5.15 5.04
CA VAL A 58 3.56 5.40 3.99
C VAL A 58 4.25 5.67 2.66
N ARG A 59 4.10 4.75 1.71
CA ARG A 59 4.65 4.86 0.35
C ARG A 59 3.68 5.46 -0.66
N ALA A 60 2.40 5.19 -0.47
CA ALA A 60 1.34 5.68 -1.34
C ALA A 60 0.08 5.91 -0.51
N SER A 61 -0.68 6.94 -0.89
CA SER A 61 -1.97 7.24 -0.26
C SER A 61 -2.88 7.99 -1.25
N THR A 62 -4.18 7.86 -1.06
CA THR A 62 -5.20 8.60 -1.80
C THR A 62 -6.40 8.87 -0.89
N GLY A 63 -7.12 9.96 -1.12
CA GLY A 63 -8.31 10.34 -0.34
C GLY A 63 -8.04 10.84 1.09
N LEU A 64 -6.78 10.80 1.58
CA LEU A 64 -6.41 11.32 2.88
C LEU A 64 -6.01 12.81 2.81
N PRO A 65 -6.35 13.63 3.82
CA PRO A 65 -6.00 15.05 3.84
C PRO A 65 -4.47 15.22 3.78
N SER A 66 -4.00 15.85 2.70
CA SER A 66 -2.60 15.80 2.21
C SER A 66 -1.53 16.38 3.14
N ALA A 67 -1.88 16.93 4.30
CA ALA A 67 -0.98 17.73 5.12
C ALA A 67 -0.05 16.94 6.06
N ARG A 68 -0.11 15.60 6.13
CA ARG A 68 0.68 14.83 7.13
C ARG A 68 1.39 13.57 6.65
N GLN A 69 1.16 13.06 5.43
CA GLN A 69 1.17 11.59 5.30
C GLN A 69 2.14 10.93 4.31
N ARG A 70 2.78 11.64 3.37
CA ARG A 70 3.86 10.99 2.60
C ARG A 70 5.08 10.90 3.50
N PHE A 71 5.61 9.70 3.73
CA PHE A 71 6.71 9.41 4.66
C PHE A 71 6.38 9.50 6.16
N ALA A 72 5.09 9.54 6.54
CA ALA A 72 4.74 9.29 7.93
C ALA A 72 5.19 7.88 8.31
N ARG A 73 5.91 7.77 9.43
CA ARG A 73 6.39 6.51 9.96
C ARG A 73 5.52 6.08 11.13
N VAL A 74 5.08 4.83 11.10
CA VAL A 74 4.33 4.20 12.19
C VAL A 74 5.25 3.14 12.78
N GLN A 75 5.55 3.25 14.08
CA GLN A 75 6.30 2.20 14.78
C GLN A 75 5.50 0.90 14.76
N VAL A 76 6.16 -0.23 14.53
CA VAL A 76 5.54 -1.54 14.64
C VAL A 76 5.40 -1.87 16.13
N GLU A 77 4.29 -1.49 16.76
CA GLU A 77 4.01 -1.92 18.13
C GLU A 77 3.71 -3.43 18.12
N ALA A 78 4.54 -4.21 18.82
CA ALA A 78 4.39 -5.67 18.97
C ALA A 78 3.08 -6.10 19.67
N GLY A 79 2.24 -5.16 20.11
CA GLY A 79 0.94 -5.41 20.72
C GLY A 79 -0.11 -4.49 20.10
N VAL A 80 -1.23 -5.09 19.69
CA VAL A 80 -2.48 -4.44 19.21
C VAL A 80 -2.45 -3.95 17.75
N GLY A 81 -1.32 -3.48 17.21
CA GLY A 81 -1.20 -3.06 15.80
C GLY A 81 -0.82 -4.20 14.86
N ARG A 82 -1.81 -4.85 14.24
CA ARG A 82 -1.65 -6.12 13.49
C ARG A 82 -0.92 -6.04 12.14
N TYR A 83 -0.30 -4.91 11.79
CA TYR A 83 0.26 -4.64 10.46
C TYR A 83 1.29 -5.67 9.96
N GLY A 84 1.93 -6.43 10.86
CA GLY A 84 2.97 -7.40 10.49
C GLY A 84 2.72 -8.87 10.88
N SER A 85 1.72 -9.19 11.71
CA SER A 85 1.66 -10.52 12.36
C SER A 85 0.55 -11.44 11.86
N ALA A 86 -0.55 -10.91 11.34
CA ALA A 86 -1.65 -11.73 10.83
C ALA A 86 -1.54 -11.84 9.30
N ARG A 87 -1.45 -13.07 8.77
CA ARG A 87 -1.62 -13.35 7.32
C ARG A 87 -3.07 -13.13 6.83
N MET A 88 -3.90 -12.47 7.64
CA MET A 88 -5.33 -12.28 7.42
C MET A 88 -5.65 -10.80 7.63
N PRO A 89 -6.46 -10.19 6.76
CA PRO A 89 -6.90 -8.82 6.92
C PRO A 89 -7.65 -8.65 8.24
N ALA A 90 -7.36 -7.56 8.95
CA ALA A 90 -8.07 -7.11 10.13
C ALA A 90 -9.09 -6.03 9.72
N VAL A 91 -10.30 -6.15 10.26
CA VAL A 91 -11.38 -5.18 10.01
C VAL A 91 -11.64 -4.42 11.29
N HIS A 92 -11.57 -3.09 11.20
CA HIS A 92 -11.94 -2.16 12.24
C HIS A 92 -13.23 -1.45 11.83
N GLU A 93 -14.36 -1.86 12.41
CA GLU A 93 -15.70 -1.33 12.10
C GLU A 93 -15.91 0.09 12.63
N ASP A 94 -15.37 0.40 13.81
CA ASP A 94 -15.38 1.75 14.37
C ASP A 94 -14.05 2.08 15.08
N LEU A 95 -13.31 3.02 14.53
CA LEU A 95 -12.02 3.49 15.04
C LEU A 95 -12.17 4.22 16.38
N LYS A 96 -13.38 4.64 16.76
CA LYS A 96 -13.65 5.20 18.08
C LYS A 96 -13.59 4.16 19.19
N ASP A 97 -13.83 2.89 18.87
CA ASP A 97 -13.83 1.80 19.84
C ASP A 97 -12.40 1.39 20.24
N VAL A 98 -11.43 1.63 19.35
CA VAL A 98 -10.01 1.35 19.58
C VAL A 98 -9.16 2.55 19.15
N PRO A 99 -9.11 3.61 19.97
CA PRO A 99 -8.29 4.79 19.68
C PRO A 99 -6.82 4.39 19.50
N GLY A 100 -6.18 4.89 18.45
CA GLY A 100 -4.78 4.57 18.14
C GLY A 100 -4.55 3.23 17.44
N ALA A 101 -5.60 2.47 17.08
CA ALA A 101 -5.45 1.26 16.26
C ALA A 101 -4.76 1.57 14.91
N VAL A 102 -5.07 2.73 14.33
CA VAL A 102 -4.44 3.25 13.12
C VAL A 102 -4.06 4.71 13.34
N PRO A 103 -2.86 4.99 13.91
CA PRO A 103 -2.44 6.35 14.25
C PRO A 103 -2.45 7.32 13.06
N LEU A 104 -2.25 6.80 11.84
CA LEU A 104 -2.30 7.59 10.60
C LEU A 104 -3.67 8.24 10.36
N LEU A 105 -4.74 7.63 10.86
CA LEU A 105 -6.12 8.09 10.66
C LEU A 105 -6.63 9.00 11.77
N ASP A 106 -5.83 9.28 12.80
CA ASP A 106 -6.22 10.16 13.89
C ASP A 106 -6.53 11.58 13.37
N GLY A 107 -7.72 12.07 13.73
CA GLY A 107 -8.20 13.39 13.31
C GLY A 107 -8.60 13.50 11.83
N THR A 108 -8.59 12.40 11.07
CA THR A 108 -9.07 12.39 9.67
C THR A 108 -10.60 12.33 9.56
N GLY A 109 -11.28 11.92 10.64
CA GLY A 109 -12.72 11.68 10.65
C GLY A 109 -13.14 10.32 10.07
N MET A 110 -12.18 9.48 9.65
CA MET A 110 -12.45 8.12 9.21
C MET A 110 -13.08 7.29 10.34
N ARG A 111 -14.09 6.50 9.98
CA ARG A 111 -14.82 5.65 10.94
C ARG A 111 -14.33 4.22 10.94
N SER A 112 -14.06 3.64 9.78
CA SER A 112 -13.73 2.23 9.61
C SER A 112 -12.51 2.04 8.71
N VAL A 113 -11.80 0.93 8.85
CA VAL A 113 -10.64 0.59 8.02
C VAL A 113 -10.39 -0.92 7.99
N VAL A 114 -9.84 -1.40 6.89
CA VAL A 114 -9.32 -2.77 6.74
C VAL A 114 -7.82 -2.70 6.54
N THR A 115 -7.05 -3.47 7.33
CA THR A 115 -5.57 -3.49 7.33
C THR A 115 -5.03 -4.89 7.27
#